data_AF-A0A1H9WDV3-F1
#
_entry.id   AF-A0A1H9WDV3-F1
#
_cell.length_a   1.000
_cell.length_b   1.000
_cell.length_c   1.000
_cell.angle_alpha   90.00
_cell.angle_beta   90.00
_cell.angle_gamma   90.00
#
_symmetry.space_group_name_H-M   'P 1'
#
loop_
_entity.id
_entity.type
_entity.pdbx_description
1 polymer ?
#
loop_
_entity_poly.entity_id
_entity_poly.type
_entity_poly.pdbx_seq_one_letter_code
_entity_poly.pdbx_strand_id
1 'polypeptide(L)'
;MKLMERLFDNAWYVASADPTVRADIAAELLRAEQAHDVAVAEVQRAREVSYAAVAVALSGINSTRAALGRAQTKAEAAERCTHVVDGHAFAVTRAVGVTGAQEVVVTSCTLDRTATLRPPLATPFWTARLVDPSAGTDREVHLGSDEHESFEQACRWVAVGSL
;
A
#
# COMPACT_ATOMS: atom_id res chain seq x y z
N MET A 1 3.02 4.11 11.82
CA MET A 1 3.62 3.92 10.49
C MET A 1 5.07 3.47 10.65
N LYS A 2 5.46 2.33 10.05
CA LYS A 2 6.85 1.81 10.10
C LYS A 2 7.73 2.59 9.12
N LEU A 3 9.02 2.76 9.44
CA LEU A 3 9.99 3.49 8.60
C LEU A 3 9.98 3.06 7.12
N MET A 4 9.72 1.77 6.83
CA MET A 4 9.66 1.26 5.46
C MET A 4 8.45 1.77 4.65
N GLU A 5 7.38 2.22 5.30
CA GLU A 5 6.19 2.77 4.63
C GLU A 5 6.43 4.19 4.09
N ARG A 6 7.58 4.80 4.44
CA ARG A 6 8.03 6.11 3.95
C ARG A 6 9.06 6.01 2.82
N LEU A 7 9.34 4.82 2.28
CA LEU A 7 10.32 4.66 1.19
C LEU A 7 9.86 5.28 -0.13
N PHE A 8 8.55 5.40 -0.33
CA PHE A 8 7.95 5.88 -1.58
C PHE A 8 7.17 7.17 -1.35
N ASP A 9 7.22 8.07 -2.31
CA ASP A 9 6.45 9.31 -2.30
C ASP A 9 5.08 9.14 -2.97
N ASN A 10 4.24 10.17 -2.89
CA ASN A 10 2.90 10.13 -3.48
C ASN A 10 2.95 9.96 -5.01
N ALA A 11 3.94 10.56 -5.68
CA ALA A 11 4.08 10.45 -7.13
C ALA A 11 4.33 9.00 -7.56
N TRP A 12 5.15 8.27 -6.81
CA TRP A 12 5.36 6.84 -7.02
C TRP A 12 4.08 6.04 -6.83
N TYR A 13 3.32 6.29 -5.76
CA TYR A 13 2.07 5.58 -5.51
C TYR A 13 1.01 5.86 -6.58
N VAL A 14 0.89 7.12 -7.02
CA VAL A 14 0.00 7.50 -8.13
C VAL A 14 0.41 6.79 -9.42
N ALA A 15 1.70 6.78 -9.75
CA ALA A 15 2.21 6.05 -10.91
C ALA A 15 1.93 4.54 -10.80
N SER A 16 2.05 3.96 -9.60
CA SER A 16 1.78 2.53 -9.35
C SER A 16 0.29 2.15 -9.44
N ALA A 17 -0.62 3.12 -9.54
CA ALA A 17 -2.02 2.85 -9.86
C ALA A 17 -2.22 2.54 -11.36
N ASP A 18 -1.29 2.94 -12.24
CA ASP A 18 -1.35 2.63 -13.67
C ASP A 18 -1.15 1.11 -13.91
N PRO A 19 -2.04 0.45 -14.68
CA PRO A 19 -1.92 -0.97 -14.99
C PRO A 19 -0.59 -1.38 -15.62
N THR A 20 0.01 -0.51 -16.44
CA THR A 20 1.30 -0.73 -17.11
C THR A 20 2.42 -0.78 -16.09
N VAL A 21 2.45 0.18 -15.16
CA VAL A 21 3.44 0.23 -14.09
C VAL A 21 3.27 -0.98 -13.15
N ARG A 22 2.03 -1.40 -12.88
CA ARG A 22 1.78 -2.64 -12.11
C ARG A 22 2.32 -3.88 -12.83
N ALA A 23 2.14 -3.96 -14.14
CA ALA A 23 2.70 -5.05 -14.93
C ALA A 23 4.24 -5.05 -14.89
N ASP A 24 4.88 -3.88 -14.94
CA ASP A 24 6.33 -3.75 -14.83
C ASP A 24 6.85 -4.20 -13.45
N ILE A 25 6.14 -3.84 -12.37
CA ILE A 25 6.46 -4.25 -11.00
C ILE A 25 6.29 -5.77 -10.84
N ALA A 26 5.20 -6.34 -11.36
CA ALA A 26 4.99 -7.78 -11.33
C ALA A 26 6.07 -8.54 -12.12
N ALA A 27 6.46 -8.02 -13.29
CA ALA A 27 7.55 -8.58 -14.08
C ALA A 27 8.90 -8.47 -13.37
N GLU A 28 9.16 -7.39 -12.62
CA GLU A 28 10.36 -7.23 -11.80
C GLU A 28 10.41 -8.25 -10.66
N LEU A 29 9.29 -8.46 -9.96
CA LEU A 29 9.16 -9.49 -8.93
C LEU A 29 9.46 -10.88 -9.51
N LEU A 30 8.82 -11.24 -10.61
CA LEU A 30 9.03 -12.52 -11.27
C LEU A 30 10.51 -12.73 -11.69
N ARG A 31 11.15 -11.70 -12.25
CA ARG A 31 12.58 -11.75 -12.59
C ARG A 31 13.46 -11.98 -11.36
N ALA A 32 13.13 -11.35 -10.23
CA ALA A 32 13.87 -11.51 -8.98
C ALA A 32 13.66 -12.91 -8.36
N GLU A 33 12.45 -13.45 -8.41
CA GLU A 33 12.13 -14.83 -8.00
C GLU A 33 12.92 -15.84 -8.82
N GLN A 34 12.89 -15.72 -10.15
CA GLN A 34 13.65 -16.59 -11.05
C GLN A 34 15.16 -16.53 -10.78
N ALA A 35 15.72 -15.33 -10.57
CA ALA A 35 17.14 -15.17 -10.26
C ALA A 35 17.51 -15.81 -8.91
N HIS A 36 16.63 -15.70 -7.91
CA HIS A 36 16.80 -16.37 -6.63
C HIS A 36 16.78 -17.89 -6.77
N ASP A 37 15.80 -18.44 -7.49
CA ASP A 37 15.67 -19.88 -7.70
C ASP A 37 16.87 -20.48 -8.45
N VAL A 38 17.38 -19.76 -9.45
CA VAL A 38 18.61 -20.14 -10.16
C VAL A 38 19.81 -20.16 -9.20
N ALA A 39 19.95 -19.16 -8.33
CA ALA A 39 21.04 -19.11 -7.34
C ALA A 39 20.94 -20.25 -6.31
N VAL A 40 19.71 -20.60 -5.89
CA VAL A 40 19.45 -21.77 -5.02
C VAL A 40 19.90 -23.06 -5.70
N ALA A 41 19.53 -23.26 -6.97
CA ALA A 41 19.95 -24.43 -7.75
C ALA A 41 21.47 -24.47 -7.99
N GLU A 42 22.12 -23.31 -8.13
CA GLU A 42 23.58 -23.22 -8.25
C GLU A 42 24.30 -23.65 -6.97
N VAL A 43 23.81 -23.26 -5.79
CA VAL A 43 24.37 -23.76 -4.52
C VAL A 43 24.18 -25.26 -4.37
N GLN A 44 23.05 -25.82 -4.80
CA GLN A 44 22.83 -27.26 -4.78
C GLN A 44 23.85 -27.99 -5.67
N ARG A 45 24.07 -27.52 -6.90
CA ARG A 45 25.10 -28.07 -7.80
C ARG A 45 26.51 -27.90 -7.26
N ALA A 46 26.83 -26.77 -6.64
CA ALA A 46 28.15 -26.51 -6.07
C ALA A 46 28.53 -27.49 -4.94
N ARG A 47 27.54 -28.02 -4.20
CA ARG A 47 27.75 -29.04 -3.15
C ARG A 47 28.32 -30.34 -3.71
N GLU A 48 28.03 -30.65 -4.97
CA GLU A 48 28.54 -31.85 -5.65
C GLU A 48 29.99 -31.66 -6.15
N VAL A 49 30.48 -30.42 -6.19
CA VAL A 49 31.82 -30.09 -6.72
C VAL A 49 32.84 -29.93 -5.59
N SER A 50 32.67 -28.93 -4.72
CA SER A 50 33.60 -28.67 -3.60
C SER A 50 33.07 -27.64 -2.61
N TYR A 51 33.62 -27.61 -1.40
CA TYR A 51 33.31 -26.59 -0.40
C TYR A 51 33.66 -25.16 -0.85
N ALA A 52 34.73 -24.98 -1.61
CA ALA A 52 35.11 -23.67 -2.14
C ALA A 52 34.08 -23.14 -3.15
N ALA A 53 33.56 -24.03 -4.02
CA ALA A 53 32.49 -23.69 -4.95
C ALA A 53 31.19 -23.29 -4.22
N VAL A 54 30.86 -23.97 -3.12
CA VAL A 54 29.69 -23.62 -2.29
C VAL A 54 29.83 -22.23 -1.68
N ALA A 55 31.00 -21.86 -1.17
CA ALA A 55 31.23 -20.55 -0.58
C ALA A 55 31.01 -19.41 -1.59
N VAL A 56 31.46 -19.58 -2.84
CA VAL A 56 31.21 -18.62 -3.94
C VAL A 56 29.73 -18.54 -4.27
N ALA A 57 29.06 -19.69 -4.44
CA ALA A 57 27.64 -19.74 -4.78
C ALA A 57 26.73 -19.14 -3.68
N LEU A 58 27.10 -19.28 -2.40
CA LEU A 58 26.38 -18.66 -1.27
C LEU A 58 26.43 -17.12 -1.32
N SER A 59 27.52 -16.52 -1.81
CA SER A 59 27.58 -15.07 -2.05
C SER A 59 26.55 -14.65 -3.10
N GLY A 60 26.38 -15.44 -4.15
CA GLY A 60 25.35 -15.26 -5.17
C GLY A 60 23.94 -15.28 -4.58
N ILE A 61 23.62 -16.30 -3.76
CA ILE A 61 22.31 -16.41 -3.07
C ILE A 61 22.00 -15.19 -2.21
N ASN A 62 22.97 -14.67 -1.44
CA ASN A 62 22.71 -13.52 -0.58
C ASN A 62 22.32 -12.29 -1.39
N SER A 63 22.97 -12.08 -2.55
CA SER A 63 22.65 -10.96 -3.43
C SER A 63 21.26 -11.07 -4.06
N THR A 64 20.88 -12.27 -4.53
CA THR A 64 19.56 -12.49 -5.15
C THR A 64 18.44 -12.48 -4.13
N ARG A 65 18.67 -12.99 -2.91
CA ARG A 65 17.72 -12.88 -1.79
C ARG A 65 17.43 -11.42 -1.43
N ALA A 66 18.45 -10.58 -1.37
CA ALA A 66 18.27 -9.16 -1.10
C ALA A 66 17.50 -8.46 -2.22
N ALA A 67 17.76 -8.81 -3.49
CA ALA A 67 17.01 -8.29 -4.63
C ALA A 67 15.54 -8.72 -4.61
N LEU A 68 15.27 -10.00 -4.32
CA LEU A 68 13.92 -10.53 -4.15
C LEU A 68 13.16 -9.79 -3.04
N GLY A 69 13.77 -9.60 -1.87
CA GLY A 69 13.13 -8.88 -0.77
C GLY A 69 12.77 -7.43 -1.12
N ARG A 70 13.61 -6.74 -1.91
CA ARG A 70 13.28 -5.39 -2.42
C ARG A 70 12.11 -5.42 -3.41
N ALA A 71 12.10 -6.38 -4.34
CA ALA A 71 11.03 -6.51 -5.31
C ALA A 71 9.69 -6.86 -4.64
N GLN A 72 9.70 -7.74 -3.63
CA GLN A 72 8.53 -8.07 -2.81
C GLN A 72 8.00 -6.83 -2.08
N THR A 73 8.89 -6.10 -1.39
CA THR A 73 8.49 -4.87 -0.68
C THR A 73 7.87 -3.84 -1.63
N LYS A 74 8.42 -3.71 -2.84
CA LYS A 74 7.90 -2.82 -3.88
C LYS A 74 6.52 -3.27 -4.38
N ALA A 75 6.33 -4.56 -4.61
CA ALA A 75 5.05 -5.13 -5.02
C ALA A 75 3.97 -4.94 -3.95
N GLU A 76 4.27 -5.28 -2.69
CA GLU A 76 3.36 -5.07 -1.55
C GLU A 76 2.97 -3.59 -1.37
N ALA A 77 3.92 -2.68 -1.58
CA ALA A 77 3.64 -1.24 -1.53
C ALA A 77 2.69 -0.81 -2.66
N ALA A 78 2.90 -1.30 -3.89
CA ALA A 78 2.06 -0.96 -5.05
C ALA A 78 0.61 -1.48 -4.91
N GLU A 79 0.41 -2.63 -4.27
CA GLU A 79 -0.92 -3.20 -4.06
C GLU A 79 -1.75 -2.45 -3.00
N ARG A 80 -1.08 -1.76 -2.07
CA ARG A 80 -1.73 -1.06 -0.95
C ARG A 80 -2.61 0.09 -1.40
N CYS A 81 -2.16 0.83 -2.42
CA CYS A 81 -2.81 2.04 -2.90
C CYS A 81 -3.68 1.72 -4.10
N THR A 82 -4.99 1.73 -3.88
CA THR A 82 -5.96 1.23 -4.85
C THR A 82 -6.68 2.36 -5.59
N HIS A 83 -6.71 3.56 -5.03
CA HIS A 83 -7.47 4.69 -5.58
C HIS A 83 -6.58 5.93 -5.71
N VAL A 84 -6.83 6.72 -6.76
CA VAL A 84 -6.23 8.04 -6.96
C VAL A 84 -7.34 9.07 -7.06
N VAL A 85 -7.31 10.09 -6.20
CA VAL A 85 -8.28 11.19 -6.19
C VAL A 85 -7.49 12.50 -6.07
N ASP A 86 -7.78 13.49 -6.91
CA ASP A 86 -7.08 14.80 -6.92
C ASP A 86 -5.55 14.69 -6.87
N GLY A 87 -5.00 13.72 -7.62
CA GLY A 87 -3.54 13.48 -7.69
C GLY A 87 -2.92 12.86 -6.42
N HIS A 88 -3.72 12.36 -5.50
CA HIS A 88 -3.26 11.70 -4.27
C HIS A 88 -3.65 10.22 -4.27
N ALA A 89 -2.73 9.37 -3.80
CA ALA A 89 -2.95 7.94 -3.68
C ALA A 89 -3.54 7.56 -2.32
N PHE A 90 -4.59 6.74 -2.35
CA PHE A 90 -5.34 6.30 -1.18
C PHE A 90 -5.47 4.77 -1.13
N ALA A 91 -5.42 4.25 0.09
CA ALA A 91 -5.89 2.92 0.42
C ALA A 91 -7.35 3.03 0.89
N VAL A 92 -8.25 2.34 0.20
CA VAL A 92 -9.68 2.29 0.55
C VAL A 92 -10.05 0.88 0.93
N THR A 93 -10.57 0.70 2.14
CA THR A 93 -11.01 -0.61 2.64
C THR A 93 -12.45 -0.52 3.14
N ARG A 94 -13.25 -1.53 2.82
CA ARG A 94 -14.58 -1.70 3.42
C ARG A 94 -14.43 -2.52 4.70
N ALA A 95 -14.86 -1.97 5.81
CA ALA A 95 -14.86 -2.63 7.11
C ALA A 95 -16.30 -2.84 7.59
N VAL A 96 -16.50 -3.81 8.47
CA VAL A 96 -17.75 -3.93 9.21
C VAL A 96 -17.51 -3.28 10.57
N GLY A 97 -18.20 -2.17 10.83
CA GLY A 97 -18.11 -1.45 12.09
C GLY A 97 -18.67 -2.28 13.25
N VAL A 98 -18.44 -1.82 14.48
CA VAL A 98 -18.88 -2.50 15.72
C VAL A 98 -20.40 -2.68 15.78
N THR A 99 -21.15 -1.81 15.09
CA THR A 99 -22.61 -1.86 14.97
C THR A 99 -23.11 -2.82 13.89
N GLY A 100 -22.22 -3.49 13.16
CA GLY A 100 -22.56 -4.33 12.01
C GLY A 100 -22.78 -3.56 10.70
N ALA A 101 -22.71 -2.22 10.74
CA ALA A 101 -22.80 -1.37 9.55
C ALA A 101 -21.52 -1.48 8.69
N GLN A 102 -21.66 -1.45 7.36
CA GLN A 102 -20.50 -1.31 6.49
C GLN A 102 -19.95 0.11 6.60
N GLU A 103 -18.68 0.23 6.96
CA GLU A 103 -17.91 1.47 7.00
C GLU A 103 -16.91 1.48 5.83
N VAL A 104 -16.62 2.66 5.28
CA VAL A 104 -15.58 2.85 4.27
C VAL A 104 -14.43 3.59 4.93
N VAL A 105 -13.27 2.96 5.00
CA VAL A 105 -12.06 3.57 5.57
C VAL A 105 -11.17 4.03 4.43
N VAL A 106 -10.87 5.33 4.42
CA VAL A 106 -10.00 6.00 3.46
C VAL A 106 -8.74 6.44 4.19
N THR A 107 -7.59 5.95 3.75
CA THR A 107 -6.29 6.29 4.35
C THR A 107 -5.34 6.78 3.26
N SER A 108 -4.59 7.84 3.53
CA SER A 108 -3.53 8.26 2.61
C SER A 108 -2.40 7.25 2.60
N CYS A 109 -1.81 7.01 1.44
CA CYS A 109 -0.64 6.16 1.35
C CYS A 109 0.65 6.81 1.88
N THR A 110 0.65 8.12 2.11
CA THR A 110 1.86 8.88 2.51
C THR A 110 1.65 9.75 3.75
N LEU A 111 0.41 10.09 4.07
CA LEU A 111 0.05 10.90 5.23
C LEU A 111 -0.55 10.01 6.32
N ASP A 112 -0.31 10.36 7.58
CA ASP A 112 -0.87 9.67 8.74
C ASP A 112 -2.37 10.03 8.99
N ARG A 113 -3.14 10.40 7.96
CA ARG A 113 -4.56 10.80 8.08
C ARG A 113 -5.49 9.69 7.60
N THR A 114 -6.59 9.51 8.32
CA THR A 114 -7.64 8.53 8.02
C THR A 114 -9.02 9.14 8.16
N ALA A 115 -9.89 8.87 7.19
CA ALA A 115 -11.32 9.17 7.27
C ALA A 115 -12.12 7.86 7.22
N THR A 116 -13.00 7.64 8.19
CA THR A 116 -13.93 6.50 8.22
C THR A 116 -15.33 7.01 7.95
N LEU A 117 -15.86 6.71 6.76
CA LEU A 117 -17.21 7.07 6.36
C LEU A 117 -18.22 6.03 6.83
N ARG A 118 -19.38 6.51 7.25
CA ARG A 118 -20.54 5.71 7.65
C ARG A 118 -21.77 6.10 6.84
N PRO A 119 -22.55 5.11 6.39
CA PRO A 119 -23.75 5.37 5.61
C PRO A 119 -24.84 6.04 6.45
N PRO A 120 -25.74 6.79 5.80
CA PRO A 120 -26.91 7.42 6.43
C PRO A 120 -27.92 6.36 6.90
N LEU A 121 -27.70 5.80 8.09
CA LEU A 121 -28.64 4.82 8.68
C LEU A 121 -29.83 5.51 9.36
N ALA A 122 -29.55 6.54 10.16
CA ALA A 122 -30.55 7.26 10.97
C ALA A 122 -30.60 8.77 10.65
N THR A 123 -29.68 9.25 9.82
CA THR A 123 -29.54 10.64 9.39
C THR A 123 -29.68 10.72 7.87
N PRO A 124 -30.07 11.86 7.28
CA PRO A 124 -30.15 11.99 5.83
C PRO A 124 -28.79 12.20 5.15
N PHE A 125 -27.70 12.25 5.92
CA PHE A 125 -26.34 12.54 5.47
C PHE A 125 -25.39 11.41 5.88
N TRP A 126 -24.36 11.19 5.06
CA TRP A 126 -23.19 10.42 5.46
C TRP A 126 -22.48 11.09 6.62
N THR A 127 -21.86 10.30 7.50
CA THR A 127 -20.96 10.83 8.52
C THR A 127 -19.54 10.32 8.29
N ALA A 128 -18.55 11.10 8.72
CA ALA A 128 -17.17 10.66 8.72
C ALA A 128 -16.50 10.96 10.05
N ARG A 129 -15.78 9.96 10.57
CA ARG A 129 -14.79 10.16 11.64
C ARG A 129 -13.45 10.46 11.00
N LEU A 130 -12.90 11.63 11.33
CA LEU A 130 -11.67 12.16 10.77
C LEU A 130 -10.57 12.11 11.83
N VAL A 131 -9.46 11.42 11.52
CA VAL A 131 -8.34 11.21 12.43
C VAL A 131 -7.04 11.73 11.81
N ASP A 132 -6.45 12.76 12.43
CA ASP A 132 -5.10 13.27 12.13
C ASP A 132 -4.28 13.27 13.43
N PRO A 133 -3.44 12.25 13.66
CA PRO A 133 -2.60 12.14 14.84
C PRO A 133 -1.57 13.28 14.96
N SER A 134 -1.11 13.83 13.84
CA SER A 134 -0.10 14.90 13.84
C SER A 134 -0.69 16.22 14.33
N ALA A 135 -1.96 16.46 14.02
CA ALA A 135 -2.72 17.61 14.50
C ALA A 135 -3.53 17.33 15.78
N GLY A 136 -3.48 16.10 16.32
CA GLY A 136 -4.30 15.67 17.46
C GLY A 136 -5.81 15.71 17.17
N THR A 137 -6.21 15.61 15.91
CA THR A 137 -7.62 15.65 15.50
C THR A 137 -8.23 14.25 15.55
N ASP A 138 -9.34 14.12 16.25
CA ASP A 138 -10.25 12.96 16.19
C ASP A 138 -11.68 13.49 16.39
N ARG A 139 -12.42 13.64 15.28
CA ARG A 139 -13.76 14.25 15.31
C ARG A 139 -14.69 13.61 14.29
N GLU A 140 -15.99 13.65 14.59
CA GLU A 140 -17.03 13.22 13.68
C GLU A 140 -17.69 14.44 13.01
N VAL A 141 -17.97 14.34 11.71
CA VAL A 141 -18.59 15.40 10.90
C VAL A 141 -19.70 14.83 10.02
N HIS A 142 -20.61 15.69 9.60
CA HIS A 142 -21.55 15.40 8.52
C HIS A 142 -20.91 15.71 7.17
N LEU A 143 -21.14 14.83 6.21
CA LEU A 143 -20.77 15.01 4.81
C LEU A 143 -22.03 15.30 3.98
N GLY A 144 -21.99 14.99 2.68
CA GLY A 144 -23.14 15.05 1.79
C GLY A 144 -24.18 13.94 2.00
N SER A 145 -25.28 14.03 1.25
CA SER A 145 -26.27 12.96 1.14
C SER A 145 -25.92 11.93 0.07
N ASP A 146 -25.04 12.28 -0.87
CA ASP A 146 -24.56 11.41 -1.93
C ASP A 146 -23.29 10.64 -1.51
N GLU A 147 -23.18 9.37 -1.89
CA GLU A 147 -22.03 8.51 -1.54
C GLU A 147 -20.75 9.00 -2.21
N HIS A 148 -20.82 9.35 -3.49
CA HIS A 148 -19.64 9.73 -4.27
C HIS A 148 -19.10 11.09 -3.82
N GLU A 149 -19.98 12.07 -3.64
CA GLU A 149 -19.61 13.38 -3.09
C GLU A 149 -18.98 13.25 -1.70
N SER A 150 -19.58 12.43 -0.82
CA SER A 150 -19.06 12.19 0.53
C SER A 150 -17.68 11.53 0.49
N PHE A 151 -17.48 10.57 -0.43
CA PHE A 151 -16.18 9.94 -0.64
C PHE A 151 -15.12 10.94 -1.12
N GLU A 152 -15.44 11.82 -2.07
CA GLU A 152 -14.53 12.87 -2.54
C GLU A 152 -14.19 13.87 -1.43
N GLN A 153 -15.17 14.30 -0.64
CA GLN A 153 -14.96 15.18 0.53
C GLN A 153 -14.00 14.53 1.54
N ALA A 154 -14.20 13.24 1.84
CA ALA A 154 -13.31 12.49 2.73
C ALA A 154 -11.88 12.39 2.16
N CYS A 155 -11.72 12.09 0.88
CA CYS A 155 -10.40 12.05 0.21
C CYS A 155 -9.70 13.41 0.26
N ARG A 156 -10.44 14.49 -0.02
CA ARG A 156 -9.93 15.87 0.04
C ARG A 156 -9.47 16.24 1.45
N TRP A 157 -10.25 15.88 2.47
CA TRP A 157 -9.84 16.11 3.85
C TRP A 157 -8.57 15.32 4.21
N VAL A 158 -8.47 14.06 3.80
CA VAL A 158 -7.27 13.26 4.05
C VAL A 158 -6.04 13.88 3.37
N ALA A 159 -6.16 14.38 2.15
CA ALA A 159 -5.06 15.03 1.43
C ALA A 159 -4.69 16.41 2.00
N VAL A 160 -5.67 17.29 2.19
CA VAL A 160 -5.45 18.74 2.43
C VAL A 160 -5.66 19.13 3.90
N GLY A 161 -6.40 18.34 4.67
CA GLY A 161 -6.75 18.63 6.06
C GLY A 161 -7.96 19.56 6.23
N SER A 162 -8.60 19.96 5.14
CA SER A 162 -9.79 20.83 5.12
C SER A 162 -10.97 20.15 4.43
N LEU A 163 -12.15 20.29 5.02
CA LEU A 163 -13.45 19.97 4.39
C LEU A 163 -14.06 21.24 3.84
#